data_AF-A0A943JWG5-F1
#
_entry.id   AF-A0A943JWG5-F1
#
_cell.length_a   1.000
_cell.length_b   1.000
_cell.length_c   1.000
_cell.angle_alpha   90.00
_cell.angle_beta   90.00
_cell.angle_gamma   90.00
#
_symmetry.space_group_name_H-M   'P 1'
#
loop_
_entity.id
_entity.type
_entity.pdbx_description
1 polymer ?
#
loop_
_entity_poly.entity_id
_entity_poly.type
_entity_poly.pdbx_seq_one_letter_code
_entity_poly.pdbx_strand_id
1 'polypeptide(L)' 'MSELQIKEIITFTEDNLKKTKLVISDCEKDTEIILEGNGTLKSAALEV' A
#
# COMPACT_ATOMS: atom_id res chain seq x y z
N MET A 1 -21.70 -2.95 4.06
CA MET A 1 -20.44 -2.21 4.26
C MET A 1 -19.45 -2.83 3.31
N SER A 2 -18.87 -2.06 2.39
CA SER A 2 -17.85 -2.59 1.49
C SER A 2 -16.54 -2.74 2.25
N GLU A 3 -15.96 -3.94 2.20
CA GLU A 3 -14.73 -4.26 2.90
C GLU A 3 -13.56 -3.89 1.97
N LEU A 4 -12.76 -2.91 2.38
CA LEU A 4 -11.53 -2.55 1.66
C LEU A 4 -10.52 -3.69 1.83
N GLN A 5 -10.17 -4.34 0.73
CA GLN A 5 -9.23 -5.46 0.74
C GLN A 5 -7.89 -5.04 0.13
N ILE A 6 -6.80 -5.31 0.84
CA ILE A 6 -5.46 -5.14 0.27
C ILE A 6 -5.20 -6.32 -0.67
N LYS A 7 -5.08 -6.04 -1.98
CA LYS A 7 -4.76 -7.06 -3.00
C LYS A 7 -3.27 -7.31 -3.09
N GLU A 8 -2.46 -6.26 -3.05
CA GLU A 8 -1.03 -6.37 -3.34
C GLU A 8 -0.25 -5.27 -2.62
N ILE A 9 0.92 -5.64 -2.09
CA ILE A 9 1.92 -4.72 -1.56
C ILE A 9 3.26 -5.09 -2.21
N ILE A 10 3.80 -4.21 -3.04
CA ILE A 10 5.10 -4.38 -3.69
C ILE A 10 6.01 -3.23 -3.29
N THR A 11 7.23 -3.55 -2.89
CA THR A 11 8.27 -2.55 -2.70
C THR A 11 9.25 -2.63 -3.86
N PHE A 12 9.52 -1.50 -4.49
CA PHE A 12 10.42 -1.40 -5.64
C PHE A 12 11.31 -0.17 -5.50
N THR A 13 12.41 -0.16 -6.24
CA THR A 13 13.33 0.97 -6.29
C THR A 13 13.24 1.59 -7.68
N GLU A 14 12.89 2.86 -7.73
CA GLU A 14 12.76 3.65 -8.96
C GLU A 14 13.40 5.01 -8.70
N ASP A 15 14.23 5.50 -9.61
CA ASP A 15 15.01 6.75 -9.46
C ASP A 15 15.91 6.80 -8.20
N ASN A 16 16.48 5.67 -7.78
CA ASN A 16 17.22 5.50 -6.51
C ASN A 16 16.39 5.79 -5.24
N LEU A 17 15.06 5.93 -5.38
CA LEU A 17 14.14 6.08 -4.29
C LEU A 17 13.39 4.77 -4.07
N LYS A 18 13.26 4.37 -2.80
CA LYS A 18 12.47 3.20 -2.42
C LYS A 18 11.00 3.62 -2.42
N LYS A 19 10.21 2.97 -3.28
CA LYS A 19 8.77 3.20 -3.43
C LYS A 19 8.02 1.94 -3.00
N THR A 20 6.80 2.12 -2.49
CA THR A 20 5.90 1.01 -2.17
C THR A 20 4.60 1.21 -2.91
N LYS A 21 4.26 0.26 -3.77
CA LYS A 21 2.96 0.14 -4.41
C LYS A 21 2.03 -0.64 -3.51
N LEU A 22 0.87 -0.07 -3.22
CA LEU A 22 -0.24 -0.68 -2.50
C LEU A 22 -1.45 -0.71 -3.43
N VAL A 23 -1.99 -1.89 -3.69
CA VAL A 23 -3.23 -2.08 -4.45
C VAL A 23 -4.33 -2.43 -3.49
N ILE A 24 -5.34 -1.58 -3.40
CA ILE A 24 -6.53 -1.78 -2.57
C ILE A 24 -7.72 -2.02 -3.49
N SER A 25 -8.52 -3.03 -3.21
CA SER A 25 -9.76 -3.31 -3.91
C SER A 25 -10.94 -2.93 -3.02
N ASP A 26 -11.82 -2.08 -3.53
CA ASP A 26 -13.13 -1.82 -2.95
C ASP A 26 -14.20 -2.27 -3.92
N CYS A 27 -14.86 -3.37 -3.57
CA CYS A 27 -16.14 -3.79 -4.17
C CYS A 27 -16.21 -3.76 -5.71
N GLU A 28 -15.09 -4.05 -6.41
CA GLU A 28 -14.86 -4.04 -7.89
C GLU A 28 -13.98 -2.90 -8.44
N LYS A 29 -13.56 -1.94 -7.62
CA LYS A 29 -12.58 -0.92 -8.00
C LYS A 29 -11.23 -1.20 -7.39
N ASP A 30 -10.23 -1.37 -8.24
CA ASP A 30 -8.84 -1.43 -7.84
C ASP A 30 -8.25 -0.02 -7.83
N THR A 31 -7.69 0.37 -6.69
CA THR A 31 -7.02 1.64 -6.46
C THR A 31 -5.55 1.36 -6.20
N GLU A 32 -4.69 1.94 -7.02
CA GLU A 32 -3.24 1.83 -6.89
C GLU A 32 -2.69 3.08 -6.18
N ILE A 33 -1.96 2.87 -5.10
CA ILE A 33 -1.33 3.92 -4.30
C ILE A 33 0.18 3.71 -4.35
N ILE A 34 0.92 4.70 -4.86
CA ILE A 34 2.39 4.72 -4.80
C ILE A 34 2.82 5.59 -3.63
N LEU A 35 3.50 4.98 -2.68
CA LEU A 35 4.08 5.63 -1.52
C LEU A 35 5.57 5.85 -1.79
N GLU A 36 5.97 7.10 -1.89
CA GLU A 36 7.38 7.51 -2.04
C GLU A 36 7.88 8.02 -0.68
N GLY A 37 8.92 7.40 -0.14
CA GLY A 37 9.46 7.84 1.13
C GLY A 37 10.71 7.08 1.57
N ASN A 38 11.57 7.77 2.30
CA ASN A 38 12.80 7.22 2.86
C ASN A 38 12.55 6.47 4.18
N GLY A 39 11.30 6.43 4.64
CA GLY A 39 10.90 5.93 5.95
C GLY A 39 10.20 4.58 5.85
N THR A 40 10.53 3.69 6.79
CA THR A 40 9.77 2.47 7.08
C THR A 40 8.29 2.81 7.34
N LEU A 41 7.39 2.17 6.59
CA LEU A 41 5.97 2.11 6.91
C LEU A 41 5.83 1.46 8.30
N LYS A 42 5.64 2.28 9.34
CA LYS A 42 5.18 1.78 10.63
C LYS A 42 3.73 1.39 10.44
N SER A 43 3.47 0.10 10.24
CA SER A 43 2.14 -0.46 10.38
C SER A 43 1.66 -0.11 11.79
N ALA A 44 0.61 0.70 11.89
CA ALA A 44 -0.18 0.76 13.10
C ALA A 44 -0.94 -0.56 13.18
N ALA A 45 -0.31 -1.59 13.75
CA ALA A 45 -1.06 -2.74 14.21
C ALA A 45 -2.03 -2.20 15.27
N LEU A 46 -3.32 -2.19 14.95
CA LEU A 46 -4.34 -2.05 15.96
C LEU A 46 -4.22 -3.30 16.83
N GLU A 47 -3.59 -3.18 18.00
CA GLU A 47 -3.69 -4.21 19.03
C GLU A 47 -5.17 -4.30 19.43
N VAL A 48 -5.80 -5.43 19.13
CA VAL A 48 -7.13 -5.84 19.59
C VAL A 48 -7.05 -6.53 20.94
#